data_AF-A0A1G9JG45-F1
#
_entry.id   AF-A0A1G9JG45-F1
#
_cell.length_a   1.000
_cell.length_b   1.000
_cell.length_c   1.000
_cell.angle_alpha   90.00
_cell.angle_beta   90.00
_cell.angle_gamma   90.00
#
_symmetry.space_group_name_H-M   'P 1'
#
loop_
_entity.id
_entity.type
_entity.pdbx_description
1 polymer ?
#
loop_
_entity_poly.entity_id
_entity_poly.type
_entity_poly.pdbx_seq_one_letter_code
_entity_poly.pdbx_strand_id
1 'polypeptide(L)'
;MKIKDAELLTGLSANTIRFYENEGLISVKRNSNSYRVYDENNIEELKYIKNLRKLGLSISTIKELNNKKISLKKVLEDRIREIEEEEITFESKKDIIREILQDINKNVDINLNKYSEELEYIETEEYTELITEINKFSQRSLSFQLLITLIWSSPFITFYTSISEENYESIGLKSMLCIIATVILTLSWRKYLSQNDKKFGGTISFIVGIMLVLILTLVIYVFIGKLQALIFVPDDYIMYMYKAPYSYISLFFEVEIFILLITFLYTRIKNVEWQWATYVFDFMKNNFIKFIVLNLVLLYMGITGITVVTKTQIIDYSFYNPFGTEYTYNDINKVSAGFIGKQRKLFGGQPGDFYYIVTLNDNKKINFYQANSAYEDTYLELEVFDKLIVDNTKSKKVSSKENYKLCYFDKRYVDRFLRIIEY
;
A
#
# COMPACT_ATOMS: atom_id res chain seq x y z
N MET A 1 36.58 -10.32 56.70
CA MET A 1 35.90 -11.61 56.50
C MET A 1 36.88 -12.65 55.96
N LYS A 2 36.74 -13.93 56.34
CA LYS A 2 37.54 -15.04 55.77
C LYS A 2 36.86 -15.55 54.49
N ILE A 3 37.55 -16.42 53.75
CA ILE A 3 37.02 -16.95 52.48
C ILE A 3 35.68 -17.69 52.65
N LYS A 4 35.49 -18.43 53.75
CA LYS A 4 34.22 -19.12 54.04
C LYS A 4 33.04 -18.15 54.21
N ASP A 5 33.30 -17.01 54.84
CA ASP A 5 32.29 -15.97 55.01
C ASP A 5 31.95 -15.35 53.63
N ALA A 6 32.97 -15.14 52.79
CA ALA A 6 32.77 -14.65 51.43
C ALA A 6 31.99 -15.66 50.56
N GLU A 7 32.26 -16.96 50.67
CA GLU A 7 31.47 -18.01 50.00
C GLU A 7 30.00 -17.94 50.42
N LEU A 8 29.72 -17.80 51.72
CA LEU A 8 28.36 -17.75 52.25
C LEU A 8 27.61 -16.48 51.82
N LEU A 9 28.29 -15.33 51.79
CA LEU A 9 27.69 -14.04 51.43
C LEU A 9 27.50 -13.84 49.92
N THR A 10 28.36 -14.45 49.11
CA THR A 10 28.32 -14.30 47.64
C THR A 10 27.68 -15.50 46.96
N GLY A 11 27.63 -16.66 47.61
CA GLY A 11 27.24 -17.94 47.01
C GLY A 11 28.19 -18.42 45.90
N LEU A 12 29.44 -17.94 45.90
CA LEU A 12 30.51 -18.42 45.01
C LEU A 12 31.36 -19.44 45.76
N SER A 13 31.93 -20.42 45.05
CA SER A 13 32.91 -21.32 45.65
C SER A 13 34.23 -20.61 45.92
N ALA A 14 34.99 -21.07 46.92
CA ALA A 14 36.33 -20.56 47.21
C ALA A 14 37.26 -20.63 45.99
N ASN A 15 37.11 -21.66 45.16
CA ASN A 15 37.87 -21.80 43.92
C ASN A 15 37.50 -20.71 42.91
N THR A 16 36.21 -20.39 42.77
CA THR A 16 35.74 -19.31 41.88
C THR A 16 36.22 -17.94 42.37
N ILE A 17 36.18 -17.69 43.67
CA ILE A 17 36.68 -16.43 44.26
C ILE A 17 38.20 -16.28 44.00
N ARG A 18 38.98 -17.35 44.23
CA ARG A 18 40.42 -17.36 43.92
C ARG A 18 40.69 -17.20 42.44
N PHE A 19 39.86 -17.80 41.58
CA PHE A 19 39.97 -17.62 40.15
C PHE A 19 39.77 -16.15 39.76
N TYR A 20 38.76 -15.47 40.29
CA TYR A 20 38.55 -14.04 40.03
C TYR A 20 39.70 -13.16 40.55
N GLU A 21 40.25 -13.47 41.72
CA GLU A 21 41.45 -12.80 42.23
C GLU A 21 42.67 -13.03 41.31
N ASN A 22 42.91 -14.27 40.88
CA ASN A 22 44.02 -14.61 39.98
C ASN A 22 43.87 -13.95 38.60
N GLU A 23 42.64 -13.84 38.11
CA GLU A 23 42.31 -13.11 36.87
C GLU A 23 42.41 -11.59 37.05
N GLY A 24 42.64 -11.08 38.26
CA GLY A 24 42.78 -9.65 38.54
C GLY A 24 41.45 -8.89 38.51
N LEU A 25 40.32 -9.59 38.68
CA LEU A 25 39.00 -8.96 38.75
C LEU A 25 38.71 -8.32 40.11
N ILE A 26 39.36 -8.82 41.16
CA ILE A 26 39.29 -8.29 42.53
C ILE A 26 40.69 -8.24 43.13
N SER A 27 40.92 -7.32 44.08
CA SER A 27 42.15 -7.27 44.87
C SER A 27 41.85 -7.49 46.34
N VAL A 28 42.43 -8.54 46.93
CA VAL A 28 42.15 -8.96 48.30
C VAL A 28 43.38 -8.71 49.18
N LYS A 29 43.20 -7.95 50.26
CA LYS A 29 44.29 -7.68 51.20
C LYS A 29 44.65 -8.93 52.00
N ARG A 30 45.91 -9.01 52.43
CA ARG A 30 46.39 -10.03 53.37
C ARG A 30 46.57 -9.43 54.75
N ASN A 31 46.24 -10.19 55.80
CA ASN A 31 46.54 -9.80 57.17
C ASN A 31 48.02 -10.03 57.53
N SER A 32 48.40 -9.67 58.76
CA SER A 32 49.75 -9.88 59.32
C SER A 32 50.23 -11.34 59.26
N ASN A 33 49.30 -12.30 59.21
CA ASN A 33 49.58 -13.73 59.13
C ASN A 33 49.50 -14.26 57.68
N SER A 34 49.55 -13.36 56.68
CA SER A 34 49.49 -13.67 55.24
C SER A 34 48.21 -14.36 54.75
N TYR A 35 47.13 -14.38 55.55
CA TYR A 35 45.81 -14.86 55.14
C TYR A 35 45.01 -13.77 54.42
N ARG A 36 44.26 -14.16 53.40
CA ARG A 36 43.32 -13.28 52.68
C ARG A 36 42.20 -12.80 53.60
N VAL A 37 41.97 -11.50 53.60
CA VAL A 37 40.88 -10.85 54.32
C VAL A 37 40.03 -10.09 53.31
N TYR A 38 38.80 -10.53 53.15
CA TYR A 38 37.80 -9.88 52.31
C TYR A 38 37.11 -8.79 53.10
N ASP A 39 37.03 -7.60 52.54
CA ASP A 39 36.22 -6.49 53.05
C ASP A 39 34.85 -6.46 52.36
N GLU A 40 33.99 -5.53 52.78
CA GLU A 40 32.64 -5.39 52.22
C GLU A 40 32.67 -5.03 50.73
N ASN A 41 33.62 -4.19 50.31
CA ASN A 41 33.81 -3.83 48.90
C ASN A 41 34.13 -5.06 48.05
N ASN A 42 35.01 -5.96 48.53
CA ASN A 42 35.27 -7.22 47.83
C ASN A 42 34.01 -8.07 47.69
N ILE A 43 33.12 -8.09 48.69
CA ILE A 43 31.86 -8.83 48.60
C ILE A 43 30.93 -8.21 47.55
N GLU A 44 30.85 -6.88 47.46
CA GLU A 44 30.07 -6.18 46.44
C GLU A 44 30.63 -6.43 45.03
N GLU A 45 31.94 -6.32 44.83
CA GLU A 45 32.60 -6.63 43.56
C GLU A 45 32.34 -8.08 43.13
N LEU A 46 32.47 -9.03 44.06
CA LEU A 46 32.18 -10.44 43.79
C LEU A 46 30.71 -10.68 43.40
N LYS A 47 29.77 -10.00 44.04
CA LYS A 47 28.33 -10.07 43.68
C LYS A 47 28.09 -9.44 42.31
N TYR A 48 28.74 -8.33 42.00
CA TYR A 48 28.66 -7.67 40.70
C TYR A 48 29.16 -8.58 39.58
N ILE A 49 30.38 -9.13 39.72
CA ILE A 49 30.97 -10.08 38.77
C ILE A 49 30.05 -11.30 38.58
N LYS A 50 29.54 -11.86 39.68
CA LYS A 50 28.61 -12.99 39.63
C LYS A 50 27.37 -12.68 38.78
N ASN A 51 26.77 -11.51 38.97
CA ASN A 51 25.58 -11.12 38.22
C ASN A 51 25.88 -10.94 36.73
N LEU A 52 27.00 -10.30 36.39
CA LEU A 52 27.43 -10.16 35.00
C LEU A 52 27.71 -11.52 34.33
N ARG A 53 28.34 -12.45 35.06
CA ARG A 53 28.57 -13.82 34.58
C ARG A 53 27.26 -14.58 34.36
N LYS A 54 26.24 -14.37 35.21
CA LYS A 54 24.90 -14.95 35.01
C LYS A 54 24.18 -14.41 33.78
N LEU A 55 24.50 -13.19 33.35
CA LEU A 55 24.00 -12.59 32.11
C LEU A 55 24.78 -13.06 30.87
N GLY A 56 25.75 -13.98 31.03
CA GLY A 56 26.53 -14.54 29.92
C GLY A 56 27.81 -13.76 29.58
N LEU A 57 28.10 -12.64 30.26
CA LEU A 57 29.26 -11.81 29.93
C LEU A 57 30.58 -12.51 30.25
N SER A 58 31.53 -12.44 29.32
CA SER A 58 32.85 -13.06 29.46
C SER A 58 33.72 -12.39 30.54
N ILE A 59 34.73 -13.11 31.03
CA ILE A 59 35.68 -12.56 32.02
C ILE A 59 36.49 -11.38 31.43
N SER A 60 36.86 -11.44 30.14
CA SER A 60 37.56 -10.34 29.46
C SER A 60 36.68 -9.08 29.39
N THR A 61 35.41 -9.21 29.02
CA THR A 61 34.45 -8.09 29.00
C THR A 61 34.28 -7.47 30.38
N ILE A 62 34.19 -8.29 31.44
CA ILE A 62 34.08 -7.79 32.82
C ILE A 62 35.35 -7.03 33.24
N LYS A 63 36.55 -7.50 32.84
CA LYS A 63 37.79 -6.74 33.08
C LYS A 63 37.78 -5.38 32.38
N GLU A 64 37.29 -5.31 31.15
CA GLU A 64 37.19 -4.04 30.42
C GLU A 64 36.19 -3.08 31.05
N LEU A 65 35.08 -3.58 31.59
CA LEU A 65 34.10 -2.82 32.38
C LEU A 65 34.72 -2.27 33.67
N ASN A 66 35.42 -3.12 34.44
CA ASN A 66 36.10 -2.70 35.68
C ASN A 66 37.16 -1.62 35.39
N ASN A 67 37.85 -1.71 34.25
CA ASN A 67 38.82 -0.72 33.81
C ASN A 67 38.18 0.52 33.14
N LYS A 68 36.85 0.61 33.11
CA LYS A 68 36.07 1.71 32.48
C LYS A 68 36.43 1.95 31.00
N LYS A 69 36.94 0.94 30.30
CA LYS A 69 37.26 1.02 28.86
C LYS A 69 35.99 0.98 28.00
N ILE A 70 34.98 0.28 28.49
CA ILE A 70 33.67 0.12 27.84
C ILE A 70 32.55 0.46 28.82
N SER A 71 31.38 0.83 28.29
CA SER A 71 30.20 1.15 29.08
C SER A 71 29.34 -0.09 29.34
N LEU A 72 28.88 -0.26 30.57
CA LEU A 72 27.95 -1.35 30.94
C LEU A 72 26.69 -1.34 30.07
N LYS A 73 26.15 -0.15 29.78
CA LYS A 73 24.97 -0.02 28.92
C LYS A 73 25.22 -0.64 27.54
N LYS A 74 26.34 -0.27 26.91
CA LYS A 74 26.70 -0.78 25.58
C LYS A 74 26.87 -2.30 25.58
N VAL A 75 27.58 -2.83 26.57
CA VAL A 75 27.79 -4.28 26.69
C VAL A 75 26.48 -5.04 26.86
N LEU A 76 25.53 -4.51 27.64
CA LEU A 76 24.22 -5.13 27.81
C LEU A 76 23.37 -5.02 26.54
N GLU A 77 23.42 -3.90 25.83
CA GLU A 77 22.76 -3.75 24.52
C GLU A 77 23.34 -4.72 23.47
N ASP A 78 24.66 -4.90 23.46
CA ASP A 78 25.35 -5.87 22.59
C ASP A 78 24.94 -7.30 22.95
N ARG A 79 24.89 -7.64 24.25
CA ARG A 79 24.47 -8.97 24.69
C ARG A 79 23.00 -9.27 24.39
N ILE A 80 22.11 -8.28 24.43
CA ILE A 80 20.73 -8.46 24.00
C ILE A 80 20.70 -8.87 22.52
N ARG A 81 21.47 -8.20 21.66
CA ARG A 81 21.53 -8.54 20.23
C ARG A 81 22.06 -9.95 19.99
N GLU A 82 23.13 -10.33 20.68
CA GLU A 82 23.66 -11.71 20.60
C GLU A 82 22.62 -12.75 21.02
N ILE A 83 21.86 -12.49 22.11
CA ILE A 83 20.80 -13.40 22.58
C ILE A 83 19.66 -13.49 21.56
N GLU A 84 19.27 -12.37 20.94
CA GLU A 84 18.24 -12.36 19.90
C GLU A 84 18.67 -13.17 18.66
N GLU A 85 19.93 -13.07 18.26
CA GLU A 85 20.51 -13.89 17.17
C GLU A 85 20.54 -15.38 17.54
N GLU A 86 20.97 -15.72 18.76
CA GLU A 86 20.93 -17.08 19.29
C GLU A 86 19.49 -17.63 19.29
N GLU A 87 18.49 -16.83 19.68
CA GLU A 87 17.08 -17.23 19.72
C GLU A 87 16.53 -17.55 18.32
N ILE A 88 16.88 -16.74 17.31
CA ILE A 88 16.53 -16.99 15.90
C ILE A 88 17.07 -18.34 15.45
N THR A 89 18.36 -18.59 15.67
CA THR A 89 19.03 -19.84 15.30
C THR A 89 18.38 -21.03 16.02
N PHE A 90 18.03 -20.89 17.30
CA PHE A 90 17.36 -21.94 18.05
C PHE A 90 15.94 -22.22 17.56
N GLU A 91 15.16 -21.20 17.18
CA GLU A 91 13.84 -21.42 16.60
C GLU A 91 13.92 -22.14 15.24
N SER A 92 14.84 -21.75 14.37
CA SER A 92 15.06 -22.45 13.09
C SER A 92 15.47 -23.91 13.30
N LYS A 93 16.33 -24.18 14.29
CA LYS A 93 16.68 -25.56 14.68
C LYS A 93 15.47 -26.35 15.20
N LYS A 94 14.56 -25.72 15.97
CA LYS A 94 13.31 -26.37 16.40
C LYS A 94 12.42 -26.71 15.19
N ASP A 95 12.35 -25.85 14.19
CA ASP A 95 11.55 -26.09 12.99
C ASP A 95 12.07 -27.28 12.19
N ILE A 96 13.39 -27.38 12.00
CA ILE A 96 14.00 -28.56 11.39
C ILE A 96 13.69 -29.82 12.21
N ILE A 97 13.81 -29.76 13.54
CA ILE A 97 13.47 -30.92 14.39
C ILE A 97 12.01 -31.32 14.19
N ARG A 98 11.09 -30.37 14.09
CA ARG A 98 9.67 -30.65 13.81
C ARG A 98 9.48 -31.30 12.45
N GLU A 99 10.20 -30.85 11.43
CA GLU A 99 10.17 -31.46 10.09
C GLU A 99 10.72 -32.89 10.11
N ILE A 100 11.88 -33.11 10.73
CA ILE A 100 12.47 -34.44 10.92
C ILE A 100 11.46 -35.37 11.61
N LEU A 101 10.80 -34.90 12.68
CA LEU A 101 9.77 -35.68 13.38
C LEU A 101 8.56 -36.00 12.49
N GLN A 102 8.14 -35.08 11.62
CA GLN A 102 7.05 -35.33 10.66
C GLN A 102 7.45 -36.37 9.61
N ASP A 103 8.68 -36.29 9.12
CA ASP A 103 9.21 -37.26 8.17
C ASP A 103 9.31 -38.64 8.82
N ILE A 104 9.78 -38.74 10.08
CA ILE A 104 9.87 -40.00 10.85
C ILE A 104 8.51 -40.66 10.96
N ASN A 105 7.46 -39.88 11.17
CA ASN A 105 6.10 -40.40 11.25
C ASN A 105 5.57 -40.92 9.90
N LYS A 106 6.14 -40.51 8.77
CA LYS A 106 5.73 -40.93 7.42
C LYS A 106 6.57 -42.09 6.88
N ASN A 107 7.87 -42.10 7.16
CA ASN A 107 8.83 -43.08 6.68
C ASN A 107 9.73 -43.55 7.84
N VAL A 108 9.81 -44.86 8.05
CA VAL A 108 10.54 -45.47 9.18
C VAL A 108 12.06 -45.36 9.05
N ASP A 109 12.56 -45.19 7.83
CA ASP A 109 14.00 -45.16 7.53
C ASP A 109 14.36 -43.80 6.91
N ILE A 110 14.94 -42.90 7.73
CA ILE A 110 15.26 -41.53 7.33
C ILE A 110 16.76 -41.31 7.38
N ASN A 111 17.25 -40.74 6.28
CA ASN A 111 18.60 -40.26 6.19
C ASN A 111 18.69 -38.83 6.75
N LEU A 112 19.25 -38.68 7.95
CA LEU A 112 19.51 -37.38 8.60
C LEU A 112 20.43 -36.47 7.77
N ASN A 113 21.29 -37.04 6.92
CA ASN A 113 22.18 -36.26 6.05
C ASN A 113 21.42 -35.42 5.02
N LYS A 114 20.12 -35.66 4.82
CA LYS A 114 19.25 -34.78 4.01
C LYS A 114 19.24 -33.34 4.55
N TYR A 115 19.41 -33.15 5.86
CA TYR A 115 19.28 -31.85 6.54
C TYR A 115 20.62 -31.17 6.84
N SER A 116 21.75 -31.75 6.43
CA SER A 116 23.08 -31.23 6.80
C SER A 116 23.34 -29.84 6.22
N GLU A 117 23.01 -29.62 4.95
CA GLU A 117 23.20 -28.33 4.29
C GLU A 117 22.35 -27.22 4.93
N GLU A 118 21.12 -27.56 5.33
CA GLU A 118 20.20 -26.61 5.97
C GLU A 118 20.65 -26.25 7.40
N LEU A 119 21.16 -27.23 8.15
CA LEU A 119 21.75 -27.02 9.47
C LEU A 119 23.02 -26.16 9.41
N GLU A 120 23.89 -26.40 8.42
CA GLU A 120 25.08 -25.57 8.19
C GLU A 120 24.69 -24.13 7.80
N TYR A 121 23.66 -23.98 6.96
CA TYR A 121 23.18 -22.66 6.54
C TYR A 121 22.64 -21.83 7.70
N ILE A 122 21.86 -22.44 8.62
CA ILE A 122 21.28 -21.75 9.78
C ILE A 122 22.35 -21.23 10.76
N GLU A 123 23.54 -21.84 10.77
CA GLU A 123 24.65 -21.40 11.63
C GLU A 123 25.48 -20.27 11.03
N THR A 124 25.19 -19.85 9.79
CA THR A 124 25.90 -18.73 9.14
C THR A 124 25.39 -17.36 9.62
N GLU A 125 26.30 -16.39 9.69
CA GLU A 125 25.95 -14.98 9.97
C GLU A 125 24.99 -14.41 8.91
N GLU A 126 25.13 -14.82 7.65
CA GLU A 126 24.27 -14.37 6.54
C GLU A 126 22.80 -14.79 6.76
N TYR A 127 22.55 -15.99 7.30
CA TYR A 127 21.21 -16.44 7.64
C TYR A 127 20.60 -15.65 8.80
N THR A 128 21.37 -15.44 9.88
CA THR A 128 20.86 -14.71 11.05
C THR A 128 20.55 -13.26 10.68
N GLU A 129 21.40 -12.60 9.89
CA GLU A 129 21.12 -11.26 9.37
C GLU A 129 19.84 -11.24 8.53
N LEU A 130 19.69 -12.16 7.57
CA LEU A 130 18.51 -12.25 6.71
C LEU A 130 17.22 -12.44 7.52
N ILE A 131 17.19 -13.39 8.46
CA ILE A 131 15.99 -13.65 9.27
C ILE A 131 15.71 -12.50 10.24
N THR A 132 16.74 -11.85 10.79
CA THR A 132 16.56 -10.67 11.64
C THR A 132 15.94 -9.52 10.85
N GLU A 133 16.36 -9.30 9.61
CA GLU A 133 15.73 -8.33 8.71
C GLU A 133 14.28 -8.73 8.40
N ILE A 134 14.04 -9.97 7.98
CA ILE A 134 12.69 -10.48 7.70
C ILE A 134 11.76 -10.31 8.92
N ASN A 135 12.25 -10.59 10.12
CA ASN A 135 11.51 -10.39 11.36
C ASN A 135 11.23 -8.91 11.62
N LYS A 136 12.20 -8.02 11.38
CA LYS A 136 11.99 -6.55 11.44
C LYS A 136 10.96 -6.05 10.44
N PHE A 137 10.84 -6.67 9.26
CA PHE A 137 9.78 -6.40 8.28
C PHE A 137 8.43 -6.97 8.69
N SER A 138 8.41 -8.14 9.31
CA SER A 138 7.20 -8.81 9.80
C SER A 138 6.54 -8.08 10.98
N GLN A 139 7.33 -7.30 11.74
CA GLN A 139 6.84 -6.42 12.80
C GLN A 139 5.97 -5.28 12.21
N ARG A 140 4.65 -5.44 12.32
CA ARG A 140 3.68 -4.43 11.91
C ARG A 140 3.75 -3.19 12.81
N SER A 141 3.90 -2.01 12.25
CA SER A 141 3.77 -0.76 13.00
C SER A 141 2.32 -0.50 13.42
N LEU A 142 2.11 0.35 14.44
CA LEU A 142 0.77 0.80 14.82
C LEU A 142 0.01 1.42 13.64
N SER A 143 0.71 2.24 12.88
CA SER A 143 0.14 2.99 11.77
C SER A 143 -0.24 2.08 10.59
N PHE A 144 0.56 1.04 10.31
CA PHE A 144 0.17 -0.01 9.36
C PHE A 144 -1.07 -0.79 9.85
N GLN A 145 -1.15 -1.07 11.16
CA GLN A 145 -2.31 -1.72 11.75
C GLN A 145 -3.58 -0.86 11.65
N LEU A 146 -3.47 0.46 11.83
CA LEU A 146 -4.56 1.41 11.60
C LEU A 146 -4.99 1.45 10.12
N LEU A 147 -4.05 1.40 9.18
CA LEU A 147 -4.35 1.34 7.74
C LEU A 147 -5.14 0.07 7.38
N ILE A 148 -4.71 -1.11 7.85
CA ILE A 148 -5.47 -2.36 7.68
C ILE A 148 -6.87 -2.20 8.25
N THR A 149 -6.99 -1.54 9.41
CA THR A 149 -8.30 -1.31 10.04
C THR A 149 -9.21 -0.46 9.17
N LEU A 150 -8.66 0.58 8.54
CA LEU A 150 -9.41 1.45 7.63
C LEU A 150 -9.86 0.71 6.37
N ILE A 151 -8.97 -0.06 5.72
CA ILE A 151 -9.31 -0.85 4.53
C ILE A 151 -10.45 -1.83 4.83
N TRP A 152 -10.33 -2.56 5.95
CA TRP A 152 -11.32 -3.55 6.35
C TRP A 152 -12.55 -2.96 7.06
N SER A 153 -12.61 -1.64 7.26
CA SER A 153 -13.84 -0.95 7.69
C SER A 153 -14.86 -0.77 6.55
N SER A 154 -14.41 -0.81 5.29
CA SER A 154 -15.27 -0.58 4.10
C SER A 154 -16.49 -1.52 4.00
N PRO A 155 -16.38 -2.84 4.26
CA PRO A 155 -17.54 -3.73 4.31
C PRO A 155 -18.62 -3.28 5.29
N PHE A 156 -18.24 -2.74 6.45
CA PHE A 156 -19.19 -2.24 7.45
C PHE A 156 -19.89 -0.98 6.97
N ILE A 157 -19.15 -0.04 6.37
CA ILE A 157 -19.70 1.20 5.82
C ILE A 157 -20.71 0.86 4.72
N THR A 158 -20.31 0.03 3.75
CA THR A 158 -21.17 -0.36 2.63
C THR A 158 -22.40 -1.15 3.07
N PHE A 159 -22.27 -2.00 4.08
CA PHE A 159 -23.42 -2.70 4.67
C PHE A 159 -24.37 -1.73 5.38
N TYR A 160 -23.83 -0.80 6.17
CA TYR A 160 -24.63 0.22 6.85
C TYR A 160 -25.36 1.14 5.88
N THR A 161 -24.68 1.66 4.85
CA THR A 161 -25.31 2.51 3.83
C THR A 161 -26.42 1.77 3.11
N SER A 162 -26.20 0.49 2.76
CA SER A 162 -27.22 -0.34 2.11
C SER A 162 -28.48 -0.51 2.97
N ILE A 163 -28.34 -0.63 4.29
CA ILE A 163 -29.48 -0.68 5.21
C ILE A 163 -30.16 0.69 5.32
N SER A 164 -29.36 1.75 5.47
CA SER A 164 -29.85 3.12 5.63
C SER A 164 -30.61 3.64 4.40
N GLU A 165 -30.21 3.20 3.20
CA GLU A 165 -30.82 3.57 1.93
C GLU A 165 -31.92 2.58 1.49
N GLU A 166 -32.28 1.61 2.34
CA GLU A 166 -33.23 0.53 2.04
C GLU A 166 -32.86 -0.29 0.77
N ASN A 167 -31.57 -0.28 0.39
CA ASN A 167 -31.03 -0.99 -0.75
C ASN A 167 -30.54 -2.40 -0.35
N TYR A 168 -31.47 -3.36 -0.37
CA TYR A 168 -31.20 -4.75 0.01
C TYR A 168 -30.56 -5.60 -1.10
N GLU A 169 -30.16 -4.99 -2.22
CA GLU A 169 -29.48 -5.74 -3.28
C GLU A 169 -28.16 -6.32 -2.73
N SER A 170 -28.01 -7.64 -2.89
CA SER A 170 -26.84 -8.40 -2.43
C SER A 170 -26.52 -8.27 -0.92
N ILE A 171 -27.53 -7.98 -0.09
CA ILE A 171 -27.36 -7.80 1.37
C ILE A 171 -26.69 -9.01 2.05
N GLY A 172 -26.98 -10.23 1.58
CA GLY A 172 -26.36 -11.46 2.08
C GLY A 172 -24.85 -11.55 1.78
N LEU A 173 -24.41 -11.05 0.62
CA LEU A 173 -22.97 -10.99 0.30
C LEU A 173 -22.28 -9.91 1.13
N LYS A 174 -22.91 -8.74 1.29
CA LYS A 174 -22.40 -7.65 2.12
C LYS A 174 -22.26 -8.08 3.60
N SER A 175 -23.23 -8.84 4.14
CA SER A 175 -23.15 -9.37 5.50
C SER A 175 -22.03 -10.42 5.67
N MET A 176 -21.85 -11.31 4.69
CA MET A 176 -20.71 -12.23 4.67
C MET A 176 -19.37 -11.50 4.66
N LEU A 177 -19.24 -10.42 3.88
CA LEU A 177 -18.04 -9.58 3.86
C LEU A 177 -17.78 -8.91 5.21
N CYS A 178 -18.81 -8.46 5.94
CA CYS A 178 -18.66 -7.95 7.31
C CYS A 178 -18.11 -9.01 8.28
N ILE A 179 -18.58 -10.26 8.17
CA ILE A 179 -18.08 -11.35 9.02
C ILE A 179 -16.60 -11.64 8.71
N ILE A 180 -16.25 -11.73 7.42
CA ILE A 180 -14.86 -11.92 6.98
C ILE A 180 -13.97 -10.76 7.48
N ALA A 181 -14.43 -9.52 7.32
CA ALA A 181 -13.73 -8.34 7.80
C ALA A 181 -13.52 -8.39 9.33
N THR A 182 -14.54 -8.81 10.08
CA THR A 182 -14.45 -8.97 11.54
C THR A 182 -13.38 -9.97 11.93
N VAL A 183 -13.34 -11.14 11.27
CA VAL A 183 -12.33 -12.18 11.52
C VAL A 183 -10.93 -11.66 11.21
N ILE A 184 -10.75 -11.01 10.05
CA ILE A 184 -9.45 -10.48 9.62
C ILE A 184 -8.97 -9.39 10.56
N LEU A 185 -9.83 -8.45 10.93
CA LEU A 185 -9.50 -7.39 11.90
C LEU A 185 -9.11 -7.99 13.24
N THR A 186 -9.86 -8.97 13.74
CA THR A 186 -9.59 -9.63 15.02
C THR A 186 -8.23 -10.33 15.01
N LEU A 187 -7.95 -11.13 13.98
CA LEU A 187 -6.66 -11.82 13.85
C LEU A 187 -5.49 -10.85 13.64
N SER A 188 -5.71 -9.79 12.85
CA SER A 188 -4.71 -8.75 12.59
C SER A 188 -4.33 -8.00 13.87
N TRP A 189 -5.33 -7.55 14.64
CA TRP A 189 -5.11 -6.85 15.90
C TRP A 189 -4.49 -7.76 16.95
N ARG A 190 -4.91 -9.03 17.02
CA ARG A 190 -4.27 -10.03 17.89
C ARG A 190 -2.78 -10.16 17.58
N LYS A 191 -2.42 -10.30 16.29
CA LYS A 191 -1.01 -10.40 15.86
C LYS A 191 -0.22 -9.13 16.16
N TYR A 192 -0.82 -7.95 16.02
CA TYR A 192 -0.15 -6.69 16.35
C TYR A 192 0.05 -6.52 17.87
N LEU A 193 -0.99 -6.79 18.66
CA LEU A 193 -0.95 -6.64 20.11
C LEU A 193 -0.02 -7.65 20.79
N SER A 194 0.22 -8.80 20.17
CA SER A 194 1.16 -9.83 20.66
C SER A 194 2.63 -9.54 20.34
N GLN A 195 2.97 -8.43 19.68
CA GLN A 195 4.37 -8.06 19.42
C GLN A 195 5.02 -7.48 20.68
N ASN A 196 6.25 -7.94 20.98
CA ASN A 196 7.04 -7.47 22.12
C ASN A 196 7.57 -6.04 21.89
N ASP A 197 8.05 -5.72 20.69
CA ASP A 197 8.51 -4.38 20.30
C ASP A 197 7.54 -3.67 19.35
N LYS A 198 6.63 -2.88 19.92
CA LYS A 198 5.66 -2.11 19.16
C LYS A 198 6.33 -0.89 18.51
N LYS A 199 6.65 -0.99 17.22
CA LYS A 199 7.13 0.16 16.44
C LYS A 199 6.00 1.19 16.24
N PHE A 200 6.22 2.41 16.74
CA PHE A 200 5.32 3.55 16.54
C PHE A 200 5.60 4.32 15.23
N GLY A 201 6.85 4.33 14.75
CA GLY A 201 7.29 5.12 13.58
C GLY A 201 7.49 4.30 12.29
N GLY A 202 7.27 4.94 11.14
CA GLY A 202 7.58 4.40 9.80
C GLY A 202 6.47 4.56 8.77
N THR A 203 5.19 4.52 9.19
CA THR A 203 4.05 4.47 8.25
C THR A 203 3.26 5.77 8.18
N ILE A 204 3.45 6.72 9.09
CA ILE A 204 2.87 8.07 8.96
C ILE A 204 3.38 8.72 7.66
N SER A 205 4.68 8.64 7.38
CA SER A 205 5.25 9.13 6.11
C SER A 205 4.69 8.39 4.89
N PHE A 206 4.39 7.09 5.01
CA PHE A 206 3.79 6.29 3.94
C PHE A 206 2.31 6.65 3.71
N ILE A 207 1.52 6.80 4.78
CA ILE A 207 0.11 7.20 4.73
C ILE A 207 -0.02 8.63 4.21
N VAL A 208 0.78 9.57 4.73
CA VAL A 208 0.85 10.95 4.22
C VAL A 208 1.30 10.95 2.76
N GLY A 209 2.25 10.09 2.40
CA GLY A 209 2.67 9.88 1.03
C GLY A 209 1.50 9.46 0.13
N ILE A 210 0.78 8.40 0.49
CA ILE A 210 -0.40 7.93 -0.25
C ILE A 210 -1.47 9.00 -0.36
N MET A 211 -1.79 9.68 0.75
CA MET A 211 -2.77 10.78 0.74
C MET A 211 -2.34 11.91 -0.20
N LEU A 212 -1.04 12.24 -0.22
CA LEU A 212 -0.51 13.26 -1.12
C LEU A 212 -0.58 12.81 -2.58
N VAL A 213 -0.34 11.54 -2.90
CA VAL A 213 -0.54 11.00 -4.25
C VAL A 213 -1.99 11.14 -4.68
N LEU A 214 -2.94 10.75 -3.82
CA LEU A 214 -4.39 10.85 -4.10
C LEU A 214 -4.86 12.31 -4.29
N ILE A 215 -4.33 13.24 -3.50
CA ILE A 215 -4.63 14.67 -3.67
C ILE A 215 -4.04 15.17 -4.99
N LEU A 216 -2.79 14.80 -5.28
CA LEU A 216 -2.10 15.25 -6.48
C LEU A 216 -2.77 14.71 -7.75
N THR A 217 -3.30 13.49 -7.72
CA THR A 217 -4.03 12.91 -8.86
C THR A 217 -5.34 13.63 -9.13
N LEU A 218 -6.10 13.97 -8.08
CA LEU A 218 -7.29 14.79 -8.22
C LEU A 218 -6.95 16.19 -8.77
N VAL A 219 -5.86 16.80 -8.32
CA VAL A 219 -5.38 18.10 -8.82
C VAL A 219 -4.99 18.01 -10.30
N ILE A 220 -4.23 17.00 -10.70
CA ILE A 220 -3.82 16.78 -12.10
C ILE A 220 -5.04 16.56 -13.00
N TYR A 221 -5.99 15.73 -12.57
CA TYR A 221 -7.22 15.48 -13.31
C TYR A 221 -8.02 16.76 -13.55
N VAL A 222 -8.26 17.55 -12.48
CA VAL A 222 -8.97 18.84 -12.59
C VAL A 222 -8.18 19.84 -13.44
N PHE A 223 -6.85 19.87 -13.31
CA PHE A 223 -5.98 20.76 -14.08
C PHE A 223 -6.06 20.46 -15.58
N ILE A 224 -5.91 19.19 -15.98
CA ILE A 224 -6.02 18.77 -17.38
C ILE A 224 -7.40 19.16 -17.92
N GLY A 225 -8.48 18.84 -17.20
CA GLY A 225 -9.84 19.18 -17.65
C GLY A 225 -10.05 20.69 -17.84
N LYS A 226 -9.59 21.52 -16.91
CA LYS A 226 -9.64 22.99 -17.05
C LYS A 226 -8.83 23.49 -18.23
N LEU A 227 -7.64 22.93 -18.43
CA LEU A 227 -6.75 23.32 -19.52
C LEU A 227 -7.35 22.93 -20.88
N GLN A 228 -8.01 21.78 -20.98
CA GLN A 228 -8.76 21.38 -22.18
C GLN A 228 -9.91 22.34 -22.47
N ALA A 229 -10.72 22.67 -21.45
CA ALA A 229 -11.83 23.61 -21.61
C ALA A 229 -11.34 24.98 -22.10
N LEU A 230 -10.26 25.50 -21.51
CA LEU A 230 -9.70 26.80 -21.87
C LEU A 230 -9.15 26.86 -23.31
N ILE A 231 -8.61 25.75 -23.82
CA ILE A 231 -7.98 25.72 -25.16
C ILE A 231 -9.00 25.44 -26.27
N PHE A 232 -9.94 24.52 -26.04
CA PHE A 232 -10.76 23.94 -27.12
C PHE A 232 -12.25 24.28 -27.05
N VAL A 233 -12.76 24.75 -25.91
CA VAL A 233 -14.19 25.01 -25.75
C VAL A 233 -14.46 26.48 -26.04
N PRO A 234 -15.19 26.81 -27.13
CA PRO A 234 -15.58 28.17 -27.46
C PRO A 234 -16.72 28.65 -26.57
N ASP A 235 -16.93 29.97 -26.46
CA ASP A 235 -17.94 30.57 -25.57
C ASP A 235 -19.39 30.17 -25.89
N ASP A 236 -19.68 29.76 -27.13
CA ASP A 236 -21.03 29.39 -27.59
C ASP A 236 -21.32 27.88 -27.49
N TYR A 237 -20.50 27.14 -26.75
CA TYR A 237 -20.67 25.71 -26.54
C TYR A 237 -22.01 25.35 -25.85
N ILE A 238 -22.54 24.19 -26.20
CA ILE A 238 -23.68 23.54 -25.53
C ILE A 238 -23.14 22.55 -24.50
N MET A 239 -22.22 21.71 -24.95
CA MET A 239 -21.57 20.70 -24.11
C MET A 239 -20.24 20.26 -24.71
N TYR A 240 -19.40 19.64 -23.91
CA TYR A 240 -18.15 19.04 -24.35
C TYR A 240 -17.82 17.80 -23.53
N MET A 241 -16.97 16.94 -24.07
CA MET A 241 -16.61 15.70 -23.41
C MET A 241 -15.19 15.24 -23.68
N TYR A 242 -14.59 14.66 -22.65
CA TYR A 242 -13.28 14.03 -22.74
C TYR A 242 -13.42 12.61 -23.30
N LYS A 243 -12.61 12.27 -24.28
CA LYS A 243 -12.69 10.99 -24.98
C LYS A 243 -11.98 9.88 -24.23
N ALA A 244 -12.62 8.71 -24.15
CA ALA A 244 -11.90 7.48 -23.83
C ALA A 244 -11.05 7.03 -25.04
N PRO A 245 -9.83 6.47 -24.81
CA PRO A 245 -9.19 6.23 -23.52
C PRO A 245 -8.35 7.43 -23.02
N TYR A 246 -8.32 8.56 -23.72
CA TYR A 246 -7.49 9.72 -23.37
C TYR A 246 -7.82 10.28 -21.98
N SER A 247 -9.08 10.24 -21.58
CA SER A 247 -9.54 10.59 -20.23
C SER A 247 -8.93 9.71 -19.13
N TYR A 248 -8.44 8.51 -19.45
CA TYR A 248 -7.77 7.61 -18.50
C TYR A 248 -6.27 7.86 -18.39
N ILE A 249 -5.69 8.76 -19.21
CA ILE A 249 -4.25 9.07 -19.15
C ILE A 249 -3.86 9.69 -17.78
N SER A 250 -4.78 10.37 -17.09
CA SER A 250 -4.56 10.83 -15.72
C SER A 250 -4.18 9.71 -14.76
N LEU A 251 -4.70 8.48 -14.97
CA LEU A 251 -4.35 7.30 -14.16
C LEU A 251 -2.92 6.82 -14.44
N PHE A 252 -2.36 7.08 -15.62
CA PHE A 252 -0.98 6.74 -15.90
C PHE A 252 -0.02 7.61 -15.07
N PHE A 253 -0.28 8.92 -15.00
CA PHE A 253 0.48 9.82 -14.12
C PHE A 253 0.35 9.43 -12.65
N GLU A 254 -0.81 8.93 -12.21
CA GLU A 254 -1.00 8.39 -10.86
C GLU A 254 -0.04 7.24 -10.54
N VAL A 255 0.05 6.26 -11.44
CA VAL A 255 0.95 5.12 -11.30
C VAL A 255 2.41 5.58 -11.24
N GLU A 256 2.81 6.53 -12.10
CA GLU A 256 4.17 7.09 -12.08
C GLU A 256 4.50 7.81 -10.76
N ILE A 257 3.59 8.67 -10.29
CA ILE A 257 3.76 9.38 -9.00
C ILE A 257 3.84 8.38 -7.85
N PHE A 258 3.03 7.32 -7.89
CA PHE A 258 3.05 6.27 -6.87
C PHE A 258 4.38 5.51 -6.86
N ILE A 259 4.91 5.16 -8.03
CA ILE A 259 6.24 4.55 -8.17
C ILE A 259 7.30 5.51 -7.60
N LEU A 260 7.28 6.79 -7.98
CA LEU A 260 8.21 7.81 -7.46
C LEU A 260 8.11 7.97 -5.94
N LEU A 261 6.90 7.94 -5.38
CA LEU A 261 6.68 7.99 -3.94
C LEU A 261 7.28 6.78 -3.24
N ILE A 262 7.03 5.56 -3.73
CA ILE A 262 7.62 4.35 -3.17
C ILE A 262 9.15 4.43 -3.21
N THR A 263 9.72 4.87 -4.32
CA THR A 263 11.17 5.05 -4.47
C THR A 263 11.72 6.15 -3.56
N PHE A 264 11.01 7.26 -3.38
CA PHE A 264 11.41 8.32 -2.45
C PHE A 264 11.38 7.81 -1.00
N LEU A 265 10.33 7.09 -0.62
CA LEU A 265 10.22 6.48 0.71
C LEU A 265 11.32 5.43 0.94
N TYR A 266 11.71 4.67 -0.09
CA TYR A 266 12.87 3.78 -0.04
C TYR A 266 14.14 4.52 0.43
N THR A 267 14.48 5.68 -0.15
CA THR A 267 15.71 6.42 0.24
C THR A 267 15.72 6.91 1.69
N ARG A 268 14.55 6.98 2.35
CA ARG A 268 14.41 7.44 3.73
C ARG A 268 14.32 6.30 4.76
N ILE A 269 14.00 5.08 4.33
CA ILE A 269 13.93 3.91 5.21
C ILE A 269 15.30 3.23 5.16
N LYS A 270 16.19 3.64 6.06
CA LYS A 270 17.64 3.31 6.06
C LYS A 270 18.04 1.82 6.12
N ASN A 271 17.12 0.88 6.31
CA ASN A 271 17.45 -0.51 6.68
C ASN A 271 16.69 -1.55 5.84
N VAL A 272 16.47 -1.27 4.55
CA VAL A 272 15.59 -2.07 3.68
C VAL A 272 16.14 -2.11 2.25
N GLU A 273 16.81 -3.19 1.87
CA GLU A 273 17.35 -3.36 0.51
C GLU A 273 16.33 -4.01 -0.43
N TRP A 274 15.53 -3.18 -1.12
CA TRP A 274 14.59 -3.67 -2.15
C TRP A 274 15.28 -3.59 -3.51
N GLN A 275 15.94 -4.66 -3.92
CA GLN A 275 16.72 -4.73 -5.16
C GLN A 275 15.91 -4.30 -6.41
N TRP A 276 14.61 -4.60 -6.49
CA TRP A 276 13.79 -4.15 -7.62
C TRP A 276 13.62 -2.61 -7.67
N ALA A 277 13.63 -1.93 -6.52
CA ALA A 277 13.46 -0.47 -6.46
C ALA A 277 14.71 0.28 -6.94
N THR A 278 15.91 -0.25 -6.69
CA THR A 278 17.16 0.29 -7.24
C THR A 278 17.21 0.13 -8.76
N TYR A 279 16.79 -1.03 -9.29
CA TYR A 279 16.65 -1.22 -10.75
C TYR A 279 15.69 -0.21 -11.38
N VAL A 280 14.55 0.06 -10.74
CA VAL A 280 13.59 1.07 -11.22
C VAL A 280 14.20 2.48 -11.19
N PHE A 281 14.91 2.83 -10.12
CA PHE A 281 15.56 4.14 -10.00
C PHE A 281 16.66 4.35 -11.04
N ASP A 282 17.53 3.36 -11.22
CA ASP A 282 18.59 3.39 -12.22
C ASP A 282 18.02 3.41 -13.64
N PHE A 283 16.95 2.65 -13.89
CA PHE A 283 16.23 2.70 -15.15
C PHE A 283 15.66 4.10 -15.45
N MET A 284 14.98 4.73 -14.47
CA MET A 284 14.43 6.08 -14.63
C MET A 284 15.53 7.12 -14.82
N LYS A 285 16.62 7.04 -14.06
CA LYS A 285 17.76 7.95 -14.17
C LYS A 285 18.44 7.85 -15.54
N ASN A 286 18.68 6.62 -16.01
CA ASN A 286 19.34 6.37 -17.29
C ASN A 286 18.44 6.66 -18.50
N ASN A 287 17.11 6.65 -18.32
CA ASN A 287 16.14 6.93 -19.38
C ASN A 287 15.35 8.23 -19.14
N PHE A 288 15.87 9.15 -18.33
CA PHE A 288 15.15 10.35 -17.88
C PHE A 288 14.59 11.20 -19.04
N ILE A 289 15.37 11.38 -20.12
CA ILE A 289 14.92 12.13 -21.30
C ILE A 289 13.76 11.41 -21.99
N LYS A 290 13.83 10.08 -22.15
CA LYS A 290 12.75 9.29 -22.76
C LYS A 290 11.48 9.35 -21.91
N PHE A 291 11.63 9.34 -20.59
CA PHE A 291 10.52 9.47 -19.65
C PHE A 291 9.83 10.84 -19.75
N ILE A 292 10.59 11.94 -19.87
CA ILE A 292 10.03 13.28 -20.12
C ILE A 292 9.28 13.31 -21.45
N VAL A 293 9.89 12.79 -22.52
CA VAL A 293 9.27 12.77 -23.85
C VAL A 293 7.97 11.96 -23.82
N LEU A 294 7.96 10.78 -23.20
CA LEU A 294 6.75 9.97 -23.04
C LEU A 294 5.65 10.75 -22.31
N ASN A 295 5.99 11.39 -21.20
CA ASN A 295 5.05 12.16 -20.40
C ASN A 295 4.47 13.37 -21.16
N LEU A 296 5.29 14.06 -21.95
CA LEU A 296 4.81 15.14 -22.82
C LEU A 296 3.86 14.64 -23.90
N VAL A 297 4.16 13.48 -24.52
CA VAL A 297 3.28 12.85 -25.51
C VAL A 297 1.96 12.44 -24.88
N LEU A 298 1.99 11.80 -23.71
CA LEU A 298 0.78 11.40 -22.98
C LEU A 298 -0.05 12.61 -22.56
N LEU A 299 0.59 13.67 -22.06
CA LEU A 299 -0.10 14.90 -21.71
C LEU A 299 -0.79 15.52 -22.93
N TYR A 300 -0.09 15.60 -24.06
CA TYR A 300 -0.64 16.10 -25.31
C TYR A 300 -1.81 15.23 -25.83
N MET A 301 -1.69 13.90 -25.72
CA MET A 301 -2.80 12.96 -26.02
C MET A 301 -4.02 13.21 -25.12
N GLY A 302 -3.79 13.40 -23.81
CA GLY A 302 -4.84 13.69 -22.83
C GLY A 302 -5.57 15.00 -23.15
N ILE A 303 -4.81 16.06 -23.45
CA ILE A 303 -5.33 17.40 -23.72
C ILE A 303 -6.13 17.44 -25.03
N THR A 304 -5.64 16.83 -26.10
CA THR A 304 -6.29 16.88 -27.42
C THR A 304 -7.49 15.94 -27.56
N GLY A 305 -7.71 15.02 -26.62
CA GLY A 305 -8.80 14.06 -26.63
C GLY A 305 -10.14 14.64 -26.17
N ILE A 306 -10.72 15.58 -26.93
CA ILE A 306 -11.98 16.27 -26.59
C ILE A 306 -12.94 16.34 -27.79
N THR A 307 -14.25 16.24 -27.53
CA THR A 307 -15.31 16.59 -28.50
C THR A 307 -16.10 17.75 -27.93
N VAL A 308 -16.37 18.74 -28.75
CA VAL A 308 -17.14 19.93 -28.37
C VAL A 308 -18.36 20.04 -29.26
N VAL A 309 -19.50 20.40 -28.67
CA VAL A 309 -20.75 20.66 -29.37
C VAL A 309 -21.10 22.12 -29.19
N THR A 310 -21.25 22.82 -30.31
CA THR A 310 -21.69 24.22 -30.37
C THR A 310 -23.12 24.29 -30.89
N LYS A 311 -23.67 25.49 -31.07
CA LYS A 311 -25.01 25.67 -31.62
C LYS A 311 -25.16 25.32 -33.10
N THR A 312 -24.05 25.16 -33.82
CA THR A 312 -24.05 24.97 -35.29
C THR A 312 -23.34 23.69 -35.74
N GLN A 313 -22.38 23.21 -34.93
CA GLN A 313 -21.50 22.12 -35.32
C GLN A 313 -20.97 21.30 -34.12
N ILE A 314 -20.49 20.11 -34.44
CA ILE A 314 -19.73 19.24 -33.55
C ILE A 314 -18.27 19.32 -34.01
N ILE A 315 -17.36 19.65 -33.09
CA ILE A 315 -15.92 19.72 -33.35
C ILE A 315 -15.22 18.60 -32.60
N ASP A 316 -14.52 17.75 -33.34
CA ASP A 316 -13.92 16.54 -32.82
C ASP A 316 -12.39 16.60 -32.85
N TYR A 317 -11.76 16.87 -31.70
CA TYR A 317 -10.31 16.99 -31.56
C TYR A 317 -9.66 15.66 -31.22
N SER A 318 -8.51 15.35 -31.80
CA SER A 318 -7.77 14.13 -31.44
C SER A 318 -6.28 14.36 -31.47
N PHE A 319 -5.54 13.43 -30.86
CA PHE A 319 -4.07 13.43 -30.90
C PHE A 319 -3.50 13.60 -32.31
N TYR A 320 -4.10 12.94 -33.31
CA TYR A 320 -3.68 13.01 -34.71
C TYR A 320 -4.23 14.23 -35.46
N ASN A 321 -5.30 14.85 -34.95
CA ASN A 321 -5.91 16.04 -35.53
C ASN A 321 -6.24 17.07 -34.44
N PRO A 322 -5.24 17.86 -33.97
CA PRO A 322 -5.41 18.82 -32.89
C PRO A 322 -6.19 20.08 -33.29
N PHE A 323 -6.37 20.33 -34.59
CA PHE A 323 -7.21 21.43 -35.08
C PHE A 323 -8.70 21.04 -35.14
N GLY A 324 -9.02 19.77 -34.93
CA GLY A 324 -10.39 19.27 -34.90
C GLY A 324 -10.92 18.92 -36.27
N THR A 325 -11.86 17.98 -36.30
CA THR A 325 -12.71 17.71 -37.46
C THR A 325 -14.08 18.32 -37.17
N GLU A 326 -14.52 19.25 -38.01
CA GLU A 326 -15.82 19.90 -37.89
C GLU A 326 -16.89 19.08 -38.62
N TYR A 327 -18.01 18.85 -37.94
CA TYR A 327 -19.19 18.19 -38.49
C TYR A 327 -20.39 19.12 -38.28
N THR A 328 -21.04 19.50 -39.37
CA THR A 328 -22.32 20.19 -39.29
C THR A 328 -23.41 19.21 -38.87
N TYR A 329 -24.56 19.71 -38.41
CA TYR A 329 -25.68 18.81 -38.07
C TYR A 329 -26.13 17.95 -39.27
N ASN A 330 -26.00 18.46 -40.50
CA ASN A 330 -26.30 17.68 -41.71
C ASN A 330 -25.39 16.46 -41.90
N ASP A 331 -24.23 16.44 -41.23
CA ASP A 331 -23.30 15.31 -41.26
C ASP A 331 -23.71 14.15 -40.34
N ILE A 332 -24.83 14.28 -39.64
CA ILE A 332 -25.41 13.24 -38.78
C ILE A 332 -26.28 12.30 -39.61
N ASN A 333 -25.82 11.06 -39.74
CA ASN A 333 -26.54 10.00 -40.44
C ASN A 333 -27.63 9.38 -39.56
N LYS A 334 -27.28 9.05 -38.30
CA LYS A 334 -28.15 8.30 -37.39
C LYS A 334 -27.96 8.73 -35.95
N VAL A 335 -29.07 8.87 -35.22
CA VAL A 335 -29.08 9.03 -33.75
C VAL A 335 -29.65 7.77 -33.11
N SER A 336 -29.00 7.26 -32.07
CA SER A 336 -29.47 6.11 -31.29
C SER A 336 -29.54 6.47 -29.81
N ALA A 337 -30.72 6.40 -29.19
CA ALA A 337 -30.92 6.75 -27.79
C ALA A 337 -31.70 5.68 -27.03
N GLY A 338 -31.36 5.42 -25.77
CA GLY A 338 -32.08 4.42 -24.97
C GLY A 338 -31.38 4.05 -23.67
N PHE A 339 -31.79 2.92 -23.07
CA PHE A 339 -31.20 2.42 -21.83
C PHE A 339 -30.51 1.06 -22.04
N ILE A 340 -29.36 0.88 -21.39
CA ILE A 340 -28.57 -0.36 -21.47
C ILE A 340 -29.33 -1.51 -20.77
N GLY A 341 -29.42 -2.66 -21.44
CA GLY A 341 -30.05 -3.87 -20.90
C GLY A 341 -29.17 -4.66 -19.93
N LYS A 342 -29.69 -5.76 -19.38
CA LYS A 342 -29.01 -6.59 -18.36
C LYS A 342 -27.73 -7.32 -18.81
N GLN A 343 -27.27 -7.18 -20.06
CA GLN A 343 -26.05 -7.86 -20.51
C GLN A 343 -24.80 -7.18 -19.93
N ARG A 344 -24.18 -7.82 -18.94
CA ARG A 344 -22.89 -7.42 -18.37
C ARG A 344 -21.77 -7.63 -19.40
N LYS A 345 -21.18 -6.54 -19.89
CA LYS A 345 -19.81 -6.54 -20.46
C LYS A 345 -18.85 -6.08 -19.38
N LEU A 346 -17.66 -6.69 -19.27
CA LEU A 346 -16.65 -6.38 -18.24
C LEU A 346 -16.24 -4.88 -18.19
N PHE A 347 -16.42 -4.17 -19.31
CA PHE A 347 -16.14 -2.74 -19.47
C PHE A 347 -17.32 -1.98 -20.12
N GLY A 348 -18.55 -2.49 -20.02
CA GLY A 348 -19.76 -1.82 -20.52
C GLY A 348 -20.47 -1.03 -19.43
N GLY A 349 -21.35 -0.10 -19.83
CA GLY A 349 -22.23 0.61 -18.89
C GLY A 349 -23.14 -0.32 -18.09
N GLN A 350 -23.64 0.18 -16.96
CA GLN A 350 -24.51 -0.57 -16.07
C GLN A 350 -25.92 -0.73 -16.66
N PRO A 351 -26.66 -1.80 -16.30
CA PRO A 351 -28.06 -1.92 -16.69
C PRO A 351 -28.85 -0.70 -16.22
N GLY A 352 -29.60 -0.08 -17.13
CA GLY A 352 -30.34 1.16 -16.84
C GLY A 352 -29.59 2.46 -17.14
N ASP A 353 -28.30 2.40 -17.50
CA ASP A 353 -27.57 3.60 -17.96
C ASP A 353 -28.18 4.11 -19.28
N PHE A 354 -28.36 5.43 -19.37
CA PHE A 354 -28.81 6.08 -20.60
C PHE A 354 -27.64 6.20 -21.58
N TYR A 355 -27.91 6.01 -22.87
CA TYR A 355 -26.95 6.29 -23.94
C TYR A 355 -27.58 7.21 -24.99
N TYR A 356 -26.74 8.06 -25.59
CA TYR A 356 -27.11 8.93 -26.69
C TYR A 356 -25.99 8.95 -27.72
N ILE A 357 -26.11 8.10 -28.74
CA ILE A 357 -25.06 7.84 -29.72
C ILE A 357 -25.42 8.51 -31.05
N VAL A 358 -24.57 9.43 -31.48
CA VAL A 358 -24.63 10.04 -32.81
C VAL A 358 -23.65 9.29 -33.72
N THR A 359 -24.14 8.88 -34.88
CA THR A 359 -23.33 8.31 -35.96
C THR A 359 -23.21 9.33 -37.08
N LEU A 360 -21.98 9.74 -37.36
CA LEU A 360 -21.63 10.71 -38.39
C LEU A 360 -21.48 10.03 -39.77
N ASN A 361 -21.41 10.80 -40.84
CA ASN A 361 -21.31 10.31 -42.23
C ASN A 361 -20.07 9.46 -42.50
N ASP A 362 -18.98 9.68 -41.75
CA ASP A 362 -17.76 8.85 -41.77
C ASP A 362 -17.88 7.55 -40.95
N ASN A 363 -19.09 7.20 -40.50
CA ASN A 363 -19.41 6.08 -39.60
C ASN A 363 -18.83 6.21 -38.18
N LYS A 364 -18.28 7.37 -37.81
CA LYS A 364 -17.81 7.63 -36.46
C LYS A 364 -18.98 7.69 -35.50
N LYS A 365 -18.83 7.03 -34.35
CA LYS A 365 -19.86 6.98 -33.30
C LYS A 365 -19.36 7.74 -32.08
N ILE A 366 -20.15 8.71 -31.64
CA ILE A 366 -19.86 9.51 -30.46
C ILE A 366 -21.04 9.34 -29.50
N ASN A 367 -20.76 8.90 -28.28
CA ASN A 367 -21.78 8.78 -27.22
C ASN A 367 -21.73 10.03 -26.36
N PHE A 368 -22.79 10.84 -26.36
CA PHE A 368 -22.85 12.13 -25.67
C PHE A 368 -23.25 12.06 -24.19
N TYR A 369 -23.36 10.86 -23.62
CA TYR A 369 -23.70 10.69 -22.20
C TYR A 369 -22.63 11.24 -21.25
N GLN A 370 -23.05 11.92 -20.17
CA GLN A 370 -22.18 12.56 -19.16
C GLN A 370 -21.23 13.63 -19.71
N ALA A 371 -21.71 14.43 -20.66
CA ALA A 371 -20.98 15.61 -21.13
C ALA A 371 -20.93 16.71 -20.06
N ASN A 372 -19.88 17.53 -20.09
CA ASN A 372 -19.81 18.77 -19.32
C ASN A 372 -20.61 19.84 -20.05
N SER A 373 -21.38 20.65 -19.33
CA SER A 373 -22.19 21.73 -19.91
C SER A 373 -22.20 22.97 -19.01
N ALA A 374 -22.62 24.10 -19.57
CA ALA A 374 -22.84 25.34 -18.80
C ALA A 374 -24.20 25.35 -18.07
N TYR A 375 -25.06 24.37 -18.34
CA TYR A 375 -26.40 24.33 -17.75
C TYR A 375 -26.33 23.87 -16.29
N GLU A 376 -27.04 24.59 -15.41
CA GLU A 376 -27.15 24.20 -14.00
C GLU A 376 -27.96 22.90 -13.81
N ASP A 377 -28.84 22.58 -14.76
CA ASP A 377 -29.71 21.41 -14.73
C ASP A 377 -29.11 20.26 -15.54
N THR A 378 -28.60 19.24 -14.84
CA THR A 378 -27.91 18.08 -15.43
C THR A 378 -28.71 17.42 -16.55
N TYR A 379 -28.06 17.08 -17.66
CA TYR A 379 -28.65 16.47 -18.86
C TYR A 379 -29.54 17.40 -19.69
N LEU A 380 -29.76 18.65 -19.30
CA LEU A 380 -30.50 19.61 -20.13
C LEU A 380 -29.79 19.83 -21.47
N GLU A 381 -28.46 19.81 -21.48
CA GLU A 381 -27.66 19.89 -22.70
C GLU A 381 -28.04 18.84 -23.74
N LEU A 382 -28.39 17.62 -23.30
CA LEU A 382 -28.79 16.54 -24.21
C LEU A 382 -30.16 16.79 -24.82
N GLU A 383 -31.09 17.35 -24.07
CA GLU A 383 -32.43 17.72 -24.56
C GLU A 383 -32.34 18.87 -25.57
N VAL A 384 -31.48 19.88 -25.29
CA VAL A 384 -31.22 20.99 -26.22
C VAL A 384 -30.53 20.49 -27.49
N PHE A 385 -29.51 19.64 -27.35
CA PHE A 385 -28.79 19.07 -28.48
C PHE A 385 -29.69 18.20 -29.36
N ASP A 386 -30.54 17.36 -28.76
CA ASP A 386 -31.48 16.52 -29.50
C ASP A 386 -32.47 17.34 -30.32
N LYS A 387 -33.02 18.43 -29.74
CA LYS A 387 -33.88 19.37 -30.47
C LYS A 387 -33.17 20.01 -31.66
N LEU A 388 -31.92 20.45 -31.48
CA LEU A 388 -31.13 21.01 -32.57
C LEU A 388 -30.91 20.01 -33.71
N ILE A 389 -30.69 18.73 -33.39
CA ILE A 389 -30.56 17.69 -34.42
C ILE A 389 -31.89 17.47 -35.14
N VAL A 390 -33.00 17.37 -34.41
CA VAL A 390 -34.33 17.17 -35.01
C VAL A 390 -34.74 18.35 -35.89
N ASP A 391 -34.48 19.58 -35.45
CA ASP A 391 -34.87 20.80 -36.18
C ASP A 391 -34.01 21.03 -37.44
N ASN A 392 -32.73 20.61 -37.41
CA ASN A 392 -31.77 20.90 -38.49
C ASN A 392 -31.49 19.70 -39.42
N THR A 393 -31.99 18.49 -39.15
CA THR A 393 -31.60 17.28 -39.89
C THR A 393 -32.78 16.38 -40.23
N LYS A 394 -32.62 15.57 -41.29
CA LYS A 394 -33.50 14.41 -41.56
C LYS A 394 -32.86 13.09 -41.09
N SER A 395 -32.04 13.14 -40.05
CA SER A 395 -31.30 11.97 -39.57
C SER A 395 -32.24 10.87 -39.09
N LYS A 396 -31.85 9.60 -39.26
CA LYS A 396 -32.67 8.47 -38.80
C LYS A 396 -32.49 8.29 -37.29
N LYS A 397 -33.51 8.61 -36.51
CA LYS A 397 -33.52 8.36 -35.06
C LYS A 397 -34.00 6.94 -34.75
N VAL A 398 -33.27 6.24 -33.89
CA VAL A 398 -33.63 4.92 -33.37
C VAL A 398 -33.62 5.00 -31.86
N SER A 399 -34.79 5.04 -31.26
CA SER A 399 -34.94 5.16 -29.81
C SER A 399 -35.51 3.88 -29.19
N SER A 400 -35.07 3.53 -27.98
CA SER A 400 -35.62 2.41 -27.23
C SER A 400 -35.94 2.79 -25.79
N LYS A 401 -37.20 2.55 -25.39
CA LYS A 401 -37.65 2.66 -23.99
C LYS A 401 -37.41 1.39 -23.18
N GLU A 402 -36.89 0.33 -23.81
CA GLU A 402 -36.62 -0.91 -23.08
C GLU A 402 -35.62 -0.63 -21.95
N ASN A 403 -35.83 -1.25 -20.80
CA ASN A 403 -34.96 -1.14 -19.62
C ASN A 403 -34.95 0.21 -18.89
N TYR A 404 -35.80 1.20 -19.24
CA TYR A 404 -35.87 2.47 -18.49
C TYR A 404 -36.16 2.27 -16.99
N LYS A 405 -36.91 1.21 -16.64
CA LYS A 405 -37.22 0.86 -15.24
C LYS A 405 -36.00 0.41 -14.42
N LEU A 406 -34.89 0.09 -15.09
CA LEU A 406 -33.62 -0.22 -14.44
C LEU A 406 -32.79 1.05 -14.17
N CYS A 407 -33.22 2.22 -14.66
CA CYS A 407 -32.52 3.47 -14.43
C CYS A 407 -32.68 3.90 -12.97
N TYR A 408 -31.55 4.13 -12.30
CA TYR A 408 -31.50 4.50 -10.88
C TYR A 408 -31.55 6.02 -10.64
N PHE A 409 -31.60 6.84 -11.70
CA PHE A 409 -31.69 8.29 -11.55
C PHE A 409 -33.04 8.75 -11.00
N ASP A 410 -33.05 9.93 -10.40
CA ASP A 410 -34.29 10.60 -9.98
C ASP A 410 -35.28 10.72 -11.15
N LYS A 411 -36.56 10.63 -10.83
CA LYS A 411 -37.67 10.68 -11.79
C LYS A 411 -37.55 11.87 -12.74
N ARG A 412 -37.11 13.04 -12.27
CA ARG A 412 -36.92 14.24 -13.11
C ARG A 412 -35.98 13.97 -14.29
N TYR A 413 -34.88 13.25 -14.06
CA TYR A 413 -33.89 12.93 -15.11
C TYR A 413 -34.39 11.79 -16.00
N VAL A 414 -35.05 10.78 -15.44
CA VAL A 414 -35.68 9.71 -16.21
C VAL A 414 -36.72 10.28 -17.18
N ASP A 415 -37.57 11.20 -16.70
CA ASP A 415 -38.57 11.88 -17.52
C ASP A 415 -37.91 12.71 -18.63
N ARG A 416 -36.73 13.32 -18.37
CA ARG A 416 -35.94 14.01 -19.42
C ARG A 416 -35.43 13.06 -20.48
N PHE A 417 -34.83 11.93 -20.09
CA PHE A 417 -34.36 10.92 -21.04
C PHE A 417 -35.51 10.33 -21.87
N LEU A 418 -36.68 10.14 -21.26
CA LEU A 418 -37.87 9.69 -21.97
C LEU A 418 -38.35 10.71 -23.01
N ARG A 419 -38.31 12.02 -22.71
CA ARG A 419 -38.58 13.06 -23.72
C ARG A 419 -37.62 12.95 -24.91
N ILE A 420 -36.32 12.81 -24.66
CA ILE A 420 -35.31 12.63 -25.71
C ILE A 420 -35.58 11.37 -26.56
N ILE A 421 -36.12 10.30 -25.98
CA ILE A 421 -36.46 9.08 -26.71
C ILE A 421 -37.73 9.24 -27.57
N GLU A 422 -38.68 10.06 -27.13
CA GLU A 422 -40.02 10.21 -27.71
C GLU A 422 -40.10 11.17 -28.90
N TYR A 423 -39.30 12.23 -28.90
CA TYR A 423 -39.07 13.10 -30.06
C TYR A 423 -38.27 12.35 -31.13
#